data_AF-L5NAL9-F1
#
_entry.id   AF-L5NAL9-F1
#
_cell.length_a   1.000
_cell.length_b   1.000
_cell.length_c   1.000
_cell.angle_alpha   90.00
_cell.angle_beta   90.00
_cell.angle_gamma   90.00
#
_symmetry.space_group_name_H-M   'P 1'
#
loop_
_entity.id
_entity.type
_entity.pdbx_description
1 polymer ?
#
loop_
_entity_poly.entity_id
_entity_poly.type
_entity_poly.pdbx_seq_one_letter_code
_entity_poly.pdbx_strand_id
1 'polypeptide(L)' 'PDILANAGGVTVSYFEWLQDINRRQWSLERVHEELEAEMLKAWNAVREHVEERDLTWRDAAYVVALSRIGGAKETRGLWP' A
#
# COMPACT_ATOMS: atom_id res chain seq x y z
N PRO A 1 -3.78 11.13 5.50
CA PRO A 1 -2.65 11.16 6.46
C PRO A 1 -1.33 11.08 5.67
N ASP A 2 -0.26 11.65 6.22
CA ASP A 2 1.08 11.66 5.62
C ASP A 2 1.54 10.27 5.18
N ILE A 3 1.41 9.25 6.04
CA ILE A 3 1.75 7.84 5.73
C ILE A 3 1.14 7.29 4.44
N LEU A 4 0.00 7.83 4.00
CA LEU A 4 -0.61 7.52 2.71
C LEU A 4 -0.23 8.56 1.65
N ALA A 5 -0.40 9.85 1.94
CA ALA A 5 -0.27 10.92 0.96
C ALA A 5 1.15 11.05 0.37
N ASN A 6 2.19 10.70 1.14
CA ASN A 6 3.59 10.73 0.68
C ASN A 6 4.13 9.36 0.26
N ALA A 7 3.28 8.32 0.21
CA ALA A 7 3.71 6.95 -0.05
C ALA A 7 4.19 6.72 -1.51
N GLY A 8 3.95 7.68 -2.42
CA GLY A 8 4.35 7.52 -3.82
C GLY A 8 5.84 7.25 -4.02
N GLY A 9 6.71 7.87 -3.20
CA GLY A 9 8.15 7.61 -3.26
C GLY A 9 8.51 6.15 -2.95
N VAL A 10 7.97 5.60 -1.85
CA VAL A 10 8.24 4.19 -1.49
C VAL A 10 7.59 3.21 -2.47
N THR A 11 6.42 3.56 -3.03
CA THR A 11 5.76 2.76 -4.06
C THR A 11 6.60 2.68 -5.33
N VAL A 12 7.18 3.80 -5.79
CA VAL A 12 8.06 3.77 -6.97
C VAL A 12 9.38 3.06 -6.69
N SER A 13 9.94 3.15 -5.46
CA SER A 13 11.08 2.31 -5.07
C SER A 13 10.77 0.81 -5.09
N TYR A 14 9.54 0.41 -4.76
CA TYR A 14 9.10 -0.97 -4.94
C TYR A 14 9.03 -1.37 -6.42
N PHE A 15 8.55 -0.48 -7.30
CA PHE A 15 8.56 -0.72 -8.75
C PHE A 15 9.97 -0.83 -9.31
N GLU A 16 10.93 -0.04 -8.83
CA GLU A 16 12.35 -0.16 -9.19
C GLU A 16 12.87 -1.56 -8.87
N TRP A 17 12.66 -2.04 -7.65
CA TRP A 17 13.01 -3.41 -7.23
C TRP A 17 12.35 -4.48 -8.13
N LEU A 18 11.08 -4.31 -8.49
CA LEU A 18 10.37 -5.23 -9.36
C LEU A 18 10.93 -5.24 -10.80
N GLN A 19 11.27 -4.07 -11.34
CA GLN A 19 11.88 -3.92 -12.66
C GLN A 19 13.27 -4.57 -12.71
N ASP A 20 14.06 -4.43 -11.64
CA ASP A 20 15.39 -5.03 -11.52
C ASP A 20 15.35 -6.56 -11.52
N ILE A 21 14.44 -7.15 -10.73
CA ILE A 21 14.24 -8.61 -10.72
C ILE A 21 13.84 -9.12 -12.10
N ASN A 22 12.98 -8.39 -12.80
CA ASN A 22 12.49 -8.77 -14.12
C ASN A 22 13.43 -8.38 -15.27
N ARG A 23 14.52 -7.64 -14.98
CA ARG A 23 15.45 -7.05 -15.96
C ARG A 23 14.74 -6.31 -17.10
N ARG A 24 13.67 -5.59 -16.76
CA ARG A 24 12.84 -4.86 -17.72
C ARG A 24 12.45 -3.52 -17.14
N GLN A 25 12.87 -2.46 -17.82
CA GLN A 25 12.47 -1.09 -17.52
C GLN A 25 11.07 -0.82 -18.04
N TRP A 26 10.31 -0.01 -17.31
CA TRP A 26 8.99 0.47 -17.71
C TRP A 26 9.09 1.87 -18.31
N SER A 27 8.11 2.24 -19.14
CA SER A 27 7.98 3.63 -19.56
C SER A 27 7.46 4.49 -18.39
N LEU A 28 7.66 5.80 -18.48
CA LEU A 28 7.17 6.73 -17.47
C LEU A 28 5.64 6.64 -17.33
N GLU A 29 4.93 6.50 -18.44
CA GLU A 29 3.47 6.34 -18.48
C GLU A 29 3.05 5.11 -17.67
N ARG A 30 3.71 3.97 -17.90
CA ARG A 30 3.44 2.75 -17.13
C ARG A 30 3.72 2.92 -15.64
N VAL A 31 4.83 3.58 -15.26
CA VAL A 31 5.12 3.85 -13.85
C VAL A 31 4.02 4.70 -13.22
N HIS A 32 3.53 5.72 -13.93
CA HIS A 32 2.43 6.56 -13.46
C HIS A 32 1.10 5.80 -13.34
N GLU A 33 0.74 4.97 -14.33
CA GLU A 33 -0.47 4.15 -14.30
C GLU A 33 -0.47 3.17 -13.11
N GLU A 34 0.64 2.47 -12.90
CA GLU A 34 0.79 1.52 -11.80
C GLU A 34 0.81 2.25 -10.44
N LEU A 35 1.45 3.42 -10.37
CA LEU A 35 1.46 4.26 -9.16
C LEU A 35 0.05 4.73 -8.81
N GLU A 36 -0.69 5.26 -9.78
CA GLU A 36 -2.07 5.70 -9.57
C GLU A 36 -2.95 4.54 -9.08
N ALA A 37 -2.84 3.37 -9.71
CA ALA A 37 -3.59 2.18 -9.32
C ALA A 37 -3.32 1.77 -7.85
N GLU A 38 -2.06 1.68 -7.44
CA GLU A 38 -1.70 1.31 -6.07
C GLU A 38 -2.10 2.38 -5.04
N MET A 39 -1.92 3.67 -5.38
CA MET A 39 -2.32 4.78 -4.52
C MET A 39 -3.84 4.84 -4.34
N LEU A 40 -4.64 4.63 -5.40
CA LEU A 40 -6.10 4.60 -5.33
C LEU A 40 -6.60 3.40 -4.53
N LYS A 41 -5.97 2.23 -4.71
CA LYS A 41 -6.28 1.04 -3.91
C LYS A 41 -6.01 1.26 -2.42
N ALA A 42 -4.89 1.89 -2.08
CA ALA A 42 -4.57 2.24 -0.70
C ALA A 42 -5.55 3.29 -0.13
N TRP A 43 -5.90 4.31 -0.93
CA TRP A 43 -6.89 5.31 -0.59
C TRP A 43 -8.26 4.69 -0.27
N ASN A 44 -8.78 3.84 -1.14
CA ASN A 44 -10.09 3.22 -0.97
C ASN A 44 -10.15 2.38 0.32
N ALA A 45 -9.11 1.57 0.59
CA ALA A 45 -9.05 0.78 1.82
C ALA A 45 -9.07 1.64 3.09
N VAL A 46 -8.39 2.79 3.09
CA VAL A 46 -8.40 3.72 4.23
C VAL A 46 -9.75 4.43 4.34
N ARG A 47 -10.31 4.90 3.23
CA ARG A 47 -11.61 5.58 3.20
C ARG A 47 -12.73 4.70 3.74
N GLU A 48 -12.78 3.43 3.32
CA GLU A 48 -13.75 2.46 3.84
C GLU A 48 -13.70 2.37 5.37
N HIS A 49 -12.50 2.32 5.96
CA HIS A 49 -12.37 2.25 7.43
C HIS A 49 -12.74 3.55 8.14
N VAL A 50 -12.55 4.71 7.49
CA VAL A 50 -13.03 6.00 8.02
C VAL A 50 -14.56 6.00 8.03
N GLU A 51 -15.19 5.60 6.93
CA GLU A 51 -16.65 5.62 6.74
C GLU A 51 -17.38 4.57 7.60
N GLU A 52 -16.83 3.35 7.72
CA GLU A 52 -17.48 2.24 8.43
C GLU A 52 -17.31 2.27 9.94
N ARG A 53 -16.22 2.87 10.45
CA ARG A 53 -15.81 2.74 11.86
C ARG A 53 -15.69 4.06 12.60
N ASP A 54 -16.12 5.17 11.99
CA ASP A 54 -16.03 6.53 12.55
C ASP A 54 -14.61 6.85 13.08
N LEU A 55 -13.59 6.50 12.29
CA LEU A 55 -12.19 6.68 12.64
C LEU A 55 -11.63 7.96 12.04
N THR A 56 -10.62 8.54 12.70
CA THR A 56 -9.81 9.56 12.05
C THR A 56 -9.06 8.97 10.86
N TRP A 57 -8.80 9.77 9.83
CA TRP A 57 -8.00 9.35 8.67
C TRP A 57 -6.65 8.74 9.03
N ARG A 58 -6.02 9.23 10.12
CA ARG A 58 -4.74 8.71 10.60
C ARG A 58 -4.91 7.33 11.22
N ASP A 59 -5.89 7.16 12.10
CA ASP A 59 -6.14 5.87 12.77
C ASP A 59 -6.59 4.81 11.76
N ALA A 60 -7.45 5.16 10.81
CA ALA A 60 -7.85 4.26 9.73
C ALA A 60 -6.65 3.76 8.91
N ALA A 61 -5.68 4.61 8.60
CA ALA A 61 -4.46 4.18 7.91
C ALA A 61 -3.62 3.19 8.74
N TYR A 62 -3.50 3.40 10.05
CA TYR A 62 -2.83 2.45 10.93
C TYR A 62 -3.62 1.13 11.07
N VAL A 63 -4.94 1.19 11.17
CA VAL A 63 -5.79 0.00 11.23
C VAL A 63 -5.61 -0.85 9.97
N VAL A 64 -5.64 -0.24 8.78
CA VAL A 64 -5.39 -0.95 7.51
C VAL A 64 -4.00 -1.59 7.50
N ALA A 65 -2.96 -0.86 7.89
CA ALA A 65 -1.58 -1.36 7.91
C ALA A 65 -1.42 -2.55 8.89
N LEU A 66 -1.88 -2.39 10.13
CA LEU A 66 -1.77 -3.42 11.16
C LEU A 66 -2.64 -4.64 10.85
N SER A 67 -3.83 -4.47 10.27
CA SER A 67 -4.70 -5.59 9.88
C SER A 67 -4.05 -6.45 8.80
N ARG A 68 -3.37 -5.83 7.82
CA ARG A 68 -2.62 -6.57 6.79
C ARG A 68 -1.45 -7.36 7.38
N ILE A 69 -0.68 -6.75 8.29
CA ILE A 69 0.44 -7.42 8.97
C ILE A 69 -0.08 -8.58 9.84
N GLY A 70 -1.14 -8.33 10.62
CA GLY A 70 -1.80 -9.32 11.45
C GLY A 70 -2.29 -10.52 10.62
N GLY A 71 -3.02 -10.27 9.54
CA GLY A 71 -3.51 -11.33 8.66
C GLY A 71 -2.39 -12.13 7.98
N ALA A 72 -1.30 -11.47 7.57
CA ALA A 72 -0.14 -12.17 7.02
C ALA A 72 0.56 -13.04 8.08
N LYS A 73 0.68 -12.54 9.32
CA LYS A 73 1.26 -13.30 10.44
C LYS A 73 0.39 -14.50 10.82
N GLU A 74 -0.92 -14.31 10.89
CA GLU A 74 -1.89 -15.38 11.17
C GLU A 74 -1.86 -16.46 10.09
N THR A 75 -1.85 -16.07 8.81
CA THR A 75 -1.76 -17.00 7.67
C THR A 75 -0.49 -17.85 7.70
N ARG A 76 0.65 -17.25 8.06
CA ARG A 76 1.93 -18.00 8.20
C ARG A 76 1.97 -18.87 9.45
N GLY A 77 1.10 -18.62 10.43
CA GLY A 77 1.07 -19.31 11.71
C GLY A 77 2.27 -19.01 12.61
N LEU A 78 2.36 -19.80 13.67
CA LEU A 78 3.50 -19.86 14.58
C LEU A 78 4.25 -21.16 14.30
N TRP A 79 5.39 -21.02 13.62
CA TRP A 79 6.32 -22.08 13.26
C TRP A 79 7.72 -21.49 13.40
N PRO A 80 8.66 -22.20 14.07
CA PRO A 80 9.52 -21.65 15.12
C PRO A 80 9.81 -20.15 15.03
#